data_AF-A0A354CN18-F1
#
_entry.id   AF-A0A354CN18-F1
#
_cell.length_a   1.000
_cell.length_b   1.000
_cell.length_c   1.000
_cell.angle_alpha   90.00
_cell.angle_beta   90.00
_cell.angle_gamma   90.00
#
_symmetry.space_group_name_H-M   'P 1'
#
loop_
_entity.id
_entity.type
_entity.pdbx_description
1 polymer ?
#
loop_
_entity_poly.entity_id
_entity_poly.type
_entity_poly.pdbx_seq_one_letter_code
_entity_poly.pdbx_strand_id
1 'polypeptide(L)'
;SIVTSNINSDNDTDMMVNYYSLIDRRYVNYENSTIMLLNLLKKIAPACITIAGFDGFNASRHNNYIDDSFQNDRHADDFEQLNNELRDMLSSYAGCMSDNCSVKSITPGIITDILK
;
A
#
# COMPACT_ATOMS: atom_id res chain seq x y z
N SER A 1 -10.23 -8.14 -18.37
CA SER A 1 -10.22 -8.39 -16.90
C SER A 1 -8.80 -8.29 -16.37
N ILE A 2 -8.60 -8.23 -15.05
CA ILE A 2 -7.28 -8.49 -14.43
C ILE A 2 -7.35 -9.88 -13.81
N VAL A 3 -6.42 -10.76 -14.17
CA VAL A 3 -6.43 -12.17 -13.75
C VAL A 3 -5.06 -12.55 -13.20
N THR A 4 -5.03 -13.35 -12.15
CA THR A 4 -3.77 -13.85 -11.59
C THR A 4 -3.19 -14.96 -12.46
N SER A 5 -1.86 -15.01 -12.59
CA SER A 5 -1.18 -15.92 -13.51
C SER A 5 -1.36 -17.42 -13.23
N ASN A 6 -1.95 -17.77 -12.10
CA ASN A 6 -2.29 -19.15 -11.71
C ASN A 6 -3.71 -19.57 -12.13
N ILE A 7 -4.49 -18.68 -12.74
CA ILE A 7 -5.83 -18.96 -13.27
C ILE A 7 -5.74 -18.97 -14.80
N ASN A 8 -6.34 -19.97 -15.44
CA ASN A 8 -6.45 -19.99 -16.89
C ASN A 8 -7.43 -18.89 -17.34
N SER A 9 -6.93 -17.97 -18.17
CA SER A 9 -7.75 -17.00 -18.88
C SER A 9 -8.06 -17.54 -20.27
N ASP A 10 -9.34 -17.61 -20.62
CA ASP A 10 -9.79 -17.95 -21.98
C ASP A 10 -9.83 -16.71 -22.90
N ASN A 11 -9.39 -15.55 -22.42
CA ASN A 11 -9.45 -14.27 -23.14
C ASN A 11 -8.07 -13.62 -23.27
N ASP A 12 -7.62 -13.43 -24.51
CA ASP A 12 -6.33 -12.80 -24.85
C ASP A 12 -6.25 -11.31 -24.45
N THR A 13 -7.38 -10.69 -24.12
CA THR A 13 -7.44 -9.29 -23.65
C THR A 13 -7.28 -9.14 -22.14
N ASP A 14 -7.13 -10.25 -21.40
CA ASP A 14 -6.95 -10.20 -19.96
C ASP A 14 -5.52 -9.83 -19.56
N MET A 15 -5.40 -8.91 -18.60
CA MET A 15 -4.11 -8.54 -18.04
C MET A 15 -3.70 -9.59 -17.01
N MET A 16 -2.79 -10.46 -17.40
CA MET A 16 -2.21 -11.49 -16.52
C MET A 16 -1.20 -10.88 -15.56
N VAL A 17 -1.40 -11.12 -14.26
CA VAL A 17 -0.56 -10.57 -13.20
C VAL A 17 -0.04 -11.69 -12.31
N ASN A 18 1.28 -11.77 -12.16
CA ASN A 18 1.90 -12.61 -11.14
C ASN A 18 1.73 -11.94 -9.77
N TYR A 19 1.01 -12.59 -8.85
CA TYR A 19 0.81 -12.11 -7.48
C TYR A 19 2.14 -11.78 -6.78
N TYR A 20 3.15 -12.62 -6.97
CA TYR A 20 4.47 -12.41 -6.36
C TYR A 20 5.19 -11.16 -6.88
N SER A 21 4.76 -10.59 -8.01
CA SER A 21 5.29 -9.32 -8.51
C SER A 21 4.64 -8.10 -7.85
N LEU A 22 3.61 -8.28 -7.04
CA LEU A 22 2.90 -7.20 -6.33
C LEU A 22 3.37 -7.02 -4.88
N ILE A 23 4.09 -8.00 -4.33
CA ILE A 23 4.57 -7.99 -2.95
C ILE A 23 6.05 -7.56 -2.87
N ASP A 24 6.44 -7.00 -1.74
CA ASP A 24 7.84 -6.61 -1.47
C ASP A 24 8.39 -7.32 -0.22
N ARG A 25 9.08 -8.44 -0.44
CA ARG A 25 9.58 -9.32 0.62
C ARG A 25 10.72 -8.73 1.47
N ARG A 26 11.14 -7.49 1.20
CA ARG A 26 12.07 -6.76 2.08
C ARG A 26 11.44 -6.36 3.40
N TYR A 27 10.11 -6.29 3.45
CA TYR A 27 9.33 -5.84 4.61
C TYR A 27 8.62 -7.01 5.29
N VAL A 28 8.35 -6.90 6.60
CA VAL A 28 7.54 -7.89 7.33
C VAL A 28 6.10 -7.85 6.83
N ASN A 29 5.58 -6.65 6.59
CA ASN A 29 4.21 -6.41 6.12
C ASN A 29 4.11 -6.33 4.59
N TYR A 30 4.75 -7.27 3.90
CA TYR A 30 4.86 -7.30 2.43
C TYR A 30 3.53 -7.52 1.69
N GLU A 31 2.47 -7.93 2.38
CA GLU A 31 1.12 -8.17 1.83
C GLU A 31 0.13 -7.04 2.17
N ASN A 32 0.62 -5.82 2.41
CA ASN A 32 -0.27 -4.69 2.56
C ASN A 32 -1.06 -4.45 1.25
N SER A 33 -2.39 -4.57 1.34
CA SER A 33 -3.27 -4.54 0.17
C SER A 33 -3.22 -3.23 -0.61
N THR A 34 -3.06 -2.09 0.06
CA THR A 34 -2.90 -0.78 -0.59
C THR A 34 -1.60 -0.72 -1.38
N ILE A 35 -0.48 -1.15 -0.79
CA ILE A 35 0.82 -1.19 -1.48
C ILE A 35 0.78 -2.16 -2.67
N MET A 36 0.15 -3.33 -2.51
CA MET A 36 -0.02 -4.28 -3.61
C MET A 36 -0.88 -3.70 -4.74
N LEU A 37 -1.93 -2.97 -4.42
CA LEU A 37 -2.75 -2.24 -5.41
C LEU A 37 -1.91 -1.19 -6.15
N LEU A 38 -1.09 -0.41 -5.43
CA LEU A 38 -0.20 0.56 -6.06
C LEU A 38 0.79 -0.14 -7.01
N ASN A 39 1.40 -1.24 -6.59
CA ASN A 39 2.29 -2.05 -7.42
C ASN A 39 1.58 -2.63 -8.66
N LEU A 40 0.29 -2.93 -8.56
CA LEU A 40 -0.53 -3.30 -9.71
C LEU A 40 -0.75 -2.11 -10.64
N LEU A 41 -1.10 -0.94 -10.11
CA LEU A 41 -1.30 0.28 -10.89
C LEU A 41 -0.03 0.71 -11.64
N LYS A 42 1.16 0.43 -11.11
CA LYS A 42 2.43 0.64 -11.82
C LYS A 42 2.51 -0.10 -13.15
N LYS A 43 1.86 -1.26 -13.29
CA LYS A 43 1.79 -2.01 -14.56
C LYS A 43 0.84 -1.38 -15.57
N ILE A 44 -0.15 -0.63 -15.09
CA ILE A 44 -1.12 0.10 -15.92
C ILE A 44 -0.56 1.47 -16.33
N ALA A 45 0.40 2.00 -15.57
CA ALA A 45 1.08 3.28 -15.80
C ALA A 45 0.10 4.47 -15.98
N PRO A 46 -0.79 4.73 -14.99
CA PRO A 46 -1.68 5.89 -15.04
C PRO A 46 -0.87 7.19 -14.97
N ALA A 47 -1.40 8.27 -15.54
CA ALA A 47 -0.77 9.60 -15.46
C ALA A 47 -0.91 10.24 -14.07
N CYS A 48 -1.92 9.84 -13.28
CA CYS A 48 -2.19 10.38 -11.95
C CYS A 48 -2.85 9.33 -11.06
N ILE A 49 -2.46 9.31 -9.79
CA ILE A 49 -3.08 8.55 -8.71
C ILE A 49 -3.38 9.52 -7.57
N THR A 50 -4.64 9.56 -7.15
CA THR A 50 -5.06 10.31 -5.96
C THR A 50 -5.56 9.32 -4.92
N ILE A 51 -4.97 9.39 -3.73
CA ILE A 51 -5.28 8.52 -2.60
C ILE A 51 -6.16 9.30 -1.62
N ALA A 52 -7.25 8.66 -1.19
CA ALA A 52 -8.10 9.12 -0.10
C ALA A 52 -8.20 7.99 0.92
N GLY A 53 -7.84 8.25 2.18
CA GLY A 53 -7.55 7.20 3.14
C GLY A 53 -6.11 6.69 3.01
N PHE A 54 -5.82 5.52 3.61
CA PHE A 54 -4.46 5.00 3.85
C PHE A 54 -3.69 5.80 4.91
N ASP A 55 -4.23 5.79 6.12
CA ASP A 55 -3.58 6.35 7.30
C ASP A 55 -2.83 5.27 8.09
N GLY A 56 -1.81 5.69 8.83
CA GLY A 56 -1.07 4.83 9.74
C GLY A 56 -1.80 4.61 11.06
N PHE A 57 -1.19 3.84 11.94
CA PHE A 57 -1.70 3.54 13.26
C PHE A 57 -1.17 4.55 14.27
N ASN A 58 -2.03 5.11 15.10
CA ASN A 58 -1.62 6.02 16.17
C ASN A 58 -1.11 5.23 17.38
N ALA A 59 0.10 5.55 17.84
CA ALA A 59 0.71 4.94 19.02
C ALA A 59 -0.06 5.20 20.33
N SER A 60 -0.83 6.30 20.39
CA SER A 60 -1.69 6.68 21.53
C SER A 60 -3.00 5.90 21.62
N ARG A 61 -3.25 4.97 20.68
CA ARG A 61 -4.26 3.89 20.69
C ARG A 61 -5.74 4.29 20.64
N HIS A 62 -6.12 5.44 21.21
CA HIS A 62 -7.52 5.86 21.36
C HIS A 62 -8.23 6.30 20.06
N ASN A 63 -7.47 6.45 18.97
CA ASN A 63 -7.98 6.89 17.66
C ASN A 63 -7.79 5.84 16.55
N ASN A 64 -7.38 4.61 16.88
CA ASN A 64 -7.26 3.54 15.90
C ASN A 64 -8.62 2.85 15.71
N TYR A 65 -8.96 2.45 14.49
CA TYR A 65 -10.21 1.76 14.17
C TYR A 65 -10.26 0.28 14.64
N ILE A 66 -9.40 -0.11 15.59
CA ILE A 66 -9.24 -1.49 16.07
C ILE A 66 -9.99 -1.65 17.39
N ASP A 67 -10.75 -2.75 17.51
CA ASP A 67 -11.49 -3.13 18.71
C ASP A 67 -10.59 -3.24 19.96
N ASP A 68 -11.11 -2.84 21.12
CA ASP A 68 -10.37 -2.78 22.39
C ASP A 68 -9.84 -4.16 22.84
N SER A 69 -10.40 -5.24 22.31
CA SER A 69 -9.98 -6.63 22.55
C SER A 69 -8.59 -6.99 21.98
N PHE A 70 -8.07 -6.21 21.02
CA PHE A 70 -6.73 -6.37 20.44
C PHE A 70 -5.64 -5.59 21.20
N GLN A 71 -6.01 -4.88 22.27
CA GLN A 71 -5.15 -3.92 22.95
C GLN A 71 -4.33 -4.55 24.07
N ASN A 72 -3.14 -5.03 23.72
CA ASN A 72 -2.10 -5.32 24.69
C ASN A 72 -0.92 -4.37 24.47
N ASP A 73 -0.27 -3.92 25.55
CA ASP A 73 0.80 -2.90 25.52
C ASP A 73 1.97 -3.22 24.56
N ARG A 74 2.14 -4.50 24.24
CA ARG A 74 3.16 -5.02 23.32
C ARG A 74 3.01 -4.58 21.86
N HIS A 75 1.84 -4.07 21.45
CA HIS A 75 1.57 -3.74 20.03
C HIS A 75 1.90 -2.29 19.65
N ALA A 76 2.28 -1.42 20.59
CA ALA A 76 2.62 -0.03 20.26
C ALA A 76 3.88 0.07 19.41
N ASP A 77 4.92 -0.70 19.76
CA ASP A 77 6.17 -0.78 19.00
C ASP A 77 5.92 -1.40 17.60
N ASP A 78 5.00 -2.38 17.52
CA ASP A 78 4.58 -3.00 16.26
C ASP A 78 3.93 -1.97 15.31
N PHE A 79 3.14 -1.04 15.84
CA PHE A 79 2.48 0.00 15.04
C PHE A 79 3.46 1.05 14.51
N GLU A 80 4.44 1.46 15.32
CA GLU A 80 5.48 2.38 14.87
C GLU A 80 6.32 1.74 13.77
N GLN A 81 6.76 0.49 13.97
CA GLN A 81 7.47 -0.26 12.95
C GLN A 81 6.63 -0.41 11.67
N LEU A 82 5.35 -0.78 11.79
CA LEU A 82 4.44 -0.91 10.67
C LEU A 82 4.28 0.41 9.89
N ASN A 83 4.12 1.54 10.58
CA ASN A 83 4.04 2.85 9.93
C ASN A 83 5.32 3.18 9.16
N ASN A 84 6.48 2.93 9.76
CA ASN A 84 7.78 3.15 9.10
C ASN A 84 7.92 2.29 7.84
N GLU A 85 7.57 1.00 7.91
CA GLU A 85 7.59 0.10 6.77
C GLU A 85 6.65 0.59 5.64
N LEU A 86 5.42 0.99 5.98
CA LEU A 86 4.45 1.48 5.00
C LEU A 86 4.87 2.81 4.37
N ARG A 87 5.47 3.71 5.15
CA ARG A 87 6.04 4.98 4.64
C ARG A 87 7.17 4.72 3.67
N ASP A 88 8.08 3.80 3.99
CA ASP A 88 9.19 3.44 3.10
C ASP A 88 8.69 2.79 1.82
N MET A 89 7.72 1.87 1.90
CA MET A 89 7.08 1.27 0.74
C MET A 89 6.41 2.31 -0.16
N LEU A 90 5.64 3.23 0.43
CA LEU A 90 4.94 4.29 -0.32
C LEU A 90 5.93 5.29 -0.94
N SER A 91 6.99 5.67 -0.22
CA SER A 91 8.04 6.55 -0.73
C SER A 91 8.79 5.90 -1.89
N SER A 92 9.16 4.63 -1.75
CA SER A 92 9.82 3.87 -2.82
C SER A 92 8.94 3.76 -4.06
N TYR A 93 7.64 3.56 -3.87
CA TYR A 93 6.66 3.55 -4.95
C TYR A 93 6.58 4.90 -5.67
N ALA A 94 6.36 5.99 -4.92
CA ALA A 94 6.22 7.32 -5.47
C ALA A 94 7.49 7.77 -6.22
N GLY A 95 8.67 7.47 -5.67
CA GLY A 95 9.95 7.73 -6.32
C GLY A 95 10.16 6.94 -7.62
N CYS A 96 9.64 5.72 -7.72
CA CYS A 96 9.67 4.94 -8.95
C CYS A 96 8.72 5.47 -10.04
N MET A 97 7.70 6.24 -9.66
CA MET A 97 6.63 6.70 -10.54
C MET A 97 6.79 8.16 -10.96
N SER A 98 7.70 8.92 -10.32
CA SER A 98 7.78 10.39 -10.40
C SER A 98 7.88 10.96 -11.81
N ASP A 99 8.50 10.22 -12.74
CA ASP A 99 8.73 10.70 -14.10
C ASP A 99 7.47 10.63 -14.97
N ASN A 100 6.54 9.73 -14.66
CA ASN A 100 5.42 9.39 -15.54
C ASN A 100 4.04 9.43 -14.86
N CYS A 101 3.99 9.57 -13.53
CA CYS A 101 2.76 9.56 -12.76
C CYS A 101 2.84 10.47 -11.54
N SER A 102 1.85 11.36 -11.40
CA SER A 102 1.69 12.15 -10.18
C SER A 102 0.92 11.36 -9.13
N VAL A 103 1.52 11.14 -7.95
CA VAL A 103 0.88 10.44 -6.82
C VAL A 103 0.64 11.43 -5.69
N LYS A 104 -0.62 11.62 -5.28
CA LYS A 104 -1.03 12.62 -4.28
C LYS A 104 -2.01 12.04 -3.26
N SER A 105 -2.06 12.65 -2.07
CA SER A 105 -3.12 12.38 -1.10
C SER A 105 -4.06 13.59 -0.98
N ILE A 106 -5.36 13.34 -0.84
CA ILE A 106 -6.36 14.38 -0.52
C ILE A 106 -6.82 14.33 0.94
N THR A 107 -6.32 13.38 1.72
CA THR A 107 -6.57 13.27 3.15
C THR A 107 -5.26 13.37 3.93
N PRO A 108 -5.18 14.21 4.98
CA PRO A 108 -4.05 14.20 5.89
C PRO A 108 -3.93 12.82 6.56
N GLY A 109 -2.71 12.33 6.75
CA GLY A 109 -2.46 11.05 7.40
C GLY A 109 -0.99 10.85 7.77
N ILE A 110 -0.74 10.01 8.76
CA ILE A 110 0.56 9.57 9.29
C ILE A 110 1.42 8.92 8.22
N ILE A 111 0.87 8.30 7.18
CA ILE A 111 1.69 7.68 6.11
C ILE A 111 1.71 8.55 4.85
N THR A 112 0.57 9.17 4.52
CA THR A 112 0.34 9.88 3.26
C THR A 112 0.84 11.32 3.25
N ASP A 113 1.29 11.87 4.39
CA ASP A 113 1.94 13.18 4.49
C ASP A 113 3.20 13.32 3.62
N ILE A 114 3.82 12.21 3.21
CA ILE A 114 4.94 12.22 2.26
C ILE A 114 4.52 12.53 0.81
N LEU A 115 3.23 12.41 0.51
CA LEU A 115 2.67 12.67 -0.82
C LEU A 115 2.18 14.12 -0.90
N LYS A 116 2.60 14.85 -1.94
CA LYS A 116 2.26 16.26 -2.17
C LYS A 116 1.20 16.46 -3.25
#